data_AF-R8Y3F7-F1
#
_entry.id   AF-R8Y3F7-F1
#
_cell.length_a   1.000
_cell.length_b   1.000
_cell.length_c   1.000
_cell.angle_alpha   90.00
_cell.angle_beta   90.00
_cell.angle_gamma   90.00
#
_symmetry.space_group_name_H-M   'P 1'
#
loop_
_entity.id
_entity.type
_entity.pdbx_description
1 polymer ?
#
loop_
_entity_poly.entity_id
_entity_poly.type
_entity_poly.pdbx_seq_one_letter_code
_entity_poly.pdbx_strand_id
1 'polypeptide(L)'
;MSANKSAMKPISPLKSNNRIDGYQVEAVATPTQDQNQFKFHLSVDDLPVPARRYVSDYCFFESDANFIKIFFCEKRFTSQDARTCLQIKIKNEAVRDFVNELNETDKIMADQDLKPLDPPRFEREPDQYVKLVSNVLFVSSDSSEACIDFYHISPFNKTALKNNRNFNLGVEPMVRVDLETKDLERLFKSLCNSVNK
;
A
#
# COMPACT_ATOMS: atom_id res chain seq x y z
N MET A 1 -2.21 52.23 36.08
CA MET A 1 -2.28 51.29 34.93
C MET A 1 -1.50 50.04 35.30
N SER A 2 -2.18 48.98 35.74
CA SER A 2 -1.58 47.70 36.12
C SER A 2 -1.95 46.66 35.07
N ALA A 3 -0.95 46.14 34.35
CA ALA A 3 -1.13 45.16 33.28
C ALA A 3 -1.18 43.75 33.88
N ASN A 4 -2.33 43.10 33.75
CA ASN A 4 -2.57 41.74 34.23
C ASN A 4 -1.93 40.73 33.26
N LYS A 5 -0.74 40.22 33.60
CA LYS A 5 -0.08 39.13 32.85
C LYS A 5 -0.73 37.80 33.21
N SER A 6 -1.70 37.37 32.41
CA SER A 6 -2.23 36.01 32.45
C SER A 6 -1.15 35.04 31.95
N ALA A 7 -0.55 34.30 32.88
CA ALA A 7 0.42 33.26 32.57
C ALA A 7 -0.31 32.06 31.96
N MET A 8 -0.12 31.82 30.65
CA MET A 8 -0.53 30.57 30.02
C MET A 8 0.21 29.42 30.70
N LYS A 9 -0.54 28.53 31.35
CA LYS A 9 0.02 27.29 31.88
C LYS A 9 0.52 26.44 30.71
N PRO A 10 1.72 25.85 30.80
CA PRO A 10 2.21 24.93 29.80
C PRO A 10 1.25 23.74 29.71
N ILE A 11 0.78 23.46 28.49
CA ILE A 11 -0.02 22.29 28.17
C ILE A 11 0.84 21.08 28.52
N SER A 12 0.39 20.28 29.50
CA SER A 12 1.07 19.06 29.90
C SER A 12 1.19 18.15 28.68
N PRO A 13 2.36 17.54 28.38
CA PRO A 13 2.45 16.56 27.31
C PRO A 13 1.44 15.46 27.60
N LEU A 14 0.52 15.23 26.65
CA LEU A 14 -0.41 14.12 26.68
C LEU A 14 0.40 12.86 26.99
N LYS A 15 0.10 12.19 28.12
CA LYS A 15 0.64 10.86 28.42
C LYS A 15 0.33 10.01 27.19
N SER A 16 1.38 9.57 26.48
CA SER A 16 1.23 8.69 25.34
C SER A 16 0.73 7.34 25.85
N ASN A 17 -0.59 7.17 25.91
CA ASN A 17 -1.14 5.83 25.90
C ASN A 17 -0.62 5.20 24.61
N ASN A 18 0.21 4.16 24.73
CA ASN A 18 0.74 3.39 23.61
C ASN A 18 -0.44 2.73 22.89
N ARG A 19 -1.13 3.49 22.04
CA ARG A 19 -2.07 2.96 21.07
C ARG A 19 -1.23 2.27 20.03
N ILE A 20 -1.18 0.95 20.11
CA ILE A 20 -0.62 0.14 19.05
C ILE A 20 -1.81 -0.51 18.36
N ASP A 21 -2.13 0.01 17.18
CA ASP A 21 -3.19 -0.54 16.33
C ASP A 21 -2.59 -1.64 15.43
N GLY A 22 -3.31 -2.75 15.26
CA GLY A 22 -2.91 -3.85 14.37
C GLY A 22 -2.07 -4.96 15.02
N TYR A 23 -1.70 -5.94 14.20
CA TYR A 23 -0.85 -7.07 14.58
C TYR A 23 0.58 -6.60 14.79
N GLN A 24 1.21 -7.10 15.84
CA GLN A 24 2.57 -6.73 16.21
C GLN A 24 3.56 -7.53 15.37
N VAL A 25 4.35 -6.83 14.56
CA VAL A 25 5.36 -7.43 13.68
C VAL A 25 6.72 -6.83 14.01
N GLU A 26 7.75 -7.66 14.14
CA GLU A 26 9.09 -7.16 14.39
C GLU A 26 9.59 -6.37 13.17
N ALA A 27 10.08 -5.16 13.41
CA ALA A 27 10.63 -4.30 12.36
C ALA A 27 12.08 -3.96 12.67
N VAL A 28 12.95 -4.10 11.67
CA VAL A 28 14.36 -3.71 11.76
C VAL A 28 14.56 -2.38 11.03
N ALA A 29 15.02 -1.36 11.74
CA ALA A 29 15.33 -0.07 11.15
C ALA A 29 16.79 0.00 10.70
N THR A 30 17.03 0.19 9.40
CA THR A 30 18.34 0.41 8.82
C THR A 30 18.47 1.90 8.44
N PRO A 31 19.50 2.62 8.93
CA PRO A 31 19.74 4.00 8.47
C PRO A 31 20.08 4.01 6.98
N THR A 32 19.55 4.97 6.24
CA THR A 32 19.96 5.16 4.84
C THR A 32 21.25 5.98 4.75
N GLN A 33 21.84 6.10 3.56
CA GLN A 33 23.04 6.93 3.34
C GLN A 33 22.82 8.39 3.72
N ASP A 34 21.58 8.88 3.66
CA ASP A 34 21.15 10.14 4.24
C ASP A 34 20.74 9.87 5.71
N GLN A 35 21.63 10.21 6.66
CA GLN A 35 21.52 9.85 8.09
C GLN A 35 20.23 10.32 8.80
N ASN A 36 19.38 11.09 8.11
CA ASN A 36 18.07 11.53 8.59
C ASN A 36 16.89 10.64 8.13
N GLN A 37 17.13 9.61 7.33
CA GLN A 37 16.11 8.68 6.86
C GLN A 37 16.40 7.24 7.33
N PHE A 38 15.33 6.51 7.62
CA PHE A 38 15.39 5.11 8.02
C PHE A 38 14.56 4.29 7.02
N LYS A 39 15.13 3.19 6.53
CA LYS A 39 14.38 2.12 5.88
C LYS A 39 13.97 1.11 6.95
N PHE A 40 12.74 0.62 6.88
CA PHE A 40 12.23 -0.39 7.79
C PHE A 40 12.07 -1.70 7.03
N HIS A 41 12.70 -2.75 7.52
CA HIS A 41 12.53 -4.10 7.00
C HIS A 41 11.52 -4.84 7.87
N LEU A 42 10.51 -5.39 7.23
CA LEU A 42 9.50 -6.25 7.85
C LEU A 42 9.71 -7.67 7.34
N SER A 43 9.69 -8.64 8.24
CA SER A 43 9.67 -10.05 7.88
C SER A 43 8.28 -10.42 7.34
N VAL A 44 8.25 -11.05 6.16
CA VAL A 44 7.00 -11.47 5.51
C VAL A 44 6.35 -12.62 6.26
N ASP A 45 7.17 -13.49 6.84
CA ASP A 45 6.73 -14.71 7.54
C ASP A 45 5.88 -14.39 8.78
N ASP A 46 6.02 -13.17 9.32
CA ASP A 46 5.34 -12.70 10.52
C ASP A 46 4.06 -11.90 10.21
N LEU A 47 3.74 -11.69 8.93
CA LEU A 47 2.58 -10.89 8.54
C LEU A 47 1.28 -11.71 8.55
N PRO A 48 0.20 -11.17 9.15
CA PRO A 48 -1.10 -11.83 9.15
C PRO A 48 -1.74 -11.80 7.75
N VAL A 49 -2.16 -12.96 7.24
CA VAL A 49 -2.89 -13.00 5.96
C VAL A 49 -4.21 -12.22 6.07
N PRO A 50 -4.52 -11.29 5.14
CA PRO A 50 -5.78 -10.58 5.16
C PRO A 50 -7.00 -11.50 5.06
N ALA A 51 -7.95 -11.34 6.00
CA ALA A 51 -9.18 -12.12 6.02
C ALA A 51 -10.13 -11.77 4.86
N ARG A 52 -10.08 -10.52 4.37
CA ARG A 52 -10.87 -10.07 3.22
C ARG A 52 -10.14 -10.43 1.93
N ARG A 53 -10.82 -11.12 1.02
CA ARG A 53 -10.26 -11.53 -0.27
C ARG A 53 -11.15 -11.04 -1.41
N TYR A 54 -10.53 -10.56 -2.47
CA TYR A 54 -11.17 -10.18 -3.73
C TYR A 54 -10.48 -10.90 -4.87
N VAL A 55 -11.23 -11.15 -5.94
CA VAL A 55 -10.69 -11.63 -7.22
C VAL A 55 -10.82 -10.49 -8.23
N SER A 56 -9.83 -10.34 -9.10
CA SER A 56 -9.80 -9.25 -10.07
C SER A 56 -9.69 -9.78 -11.50
N ASP A 57 -10.65 -9.39 -12.35
CA ASP A 57 -10.60 -9.64 -13.80
C ASP A 57 -9.97 -8.46 -14.55
N TYR A 58 -10.08 -7.25 -13.99
CA TYR A 58 -9.46 -6.03 -14.51
C TYR A 58 -8.64 -5.35 -13.44
N CYS A 59 -7.41 -4.99 -13.79
CA CYS A 59 -6.57 -4.16 -12.95
C CYS A 59 -6.12 -2.93 -13.73
N PHE A 60 -6.07 -1.77 -13.09
CA PHE A 60 -5.49 -0.55 -13.64
C PHE A 60 -5.18 0.44 -12.50
N PHE A 61 -4.52 1.55 -12.81
CA PHE A 61 -4.34 2.61 -11.82
C PHE A 61 -4.57 3.99 -12.42
N GLU A 62 -4.90 4.92 -11.55
CA GLU A 62 -4.86 6.35 -11.80
C GLU A 62 -3.84 6.99 -10.87
N SER A 63 -3.13 7.99 -11.38
CA SER A 63 -2.17 8.76 -10.59
C SER A 63 -2.65 10.19 -10.45
N ASP A 64 -2.57 10.72 -9.23
CA ASP A 64 -2.69 12.15 -8.94
C ASP A 64 -1.40 12.67 -8.29
N ALA A 65 -1.35 13.98 -8.00
CA ALA A 65 -0.14 14.63 -7.51
C ALA A 65 0.45 13.98 -6.24
N ASN A 66 -0.37 13.31 -5.42
CA ASN A 66 0.04 12.77 -4.12
C ASN A 66 -0.16 11.25 -3.98
N PHE A 67 -1.05 10.68 -4.77
CA PHE A 67 -1.51 9.30 -4.61
C PHE A 67 -1.62 8.55 -5.92
N ILE A 68 -1.34 7.26 -5.84
CA ILE A 68 -1.73 6.25 -6.81
C ILE A 68 -2.99 5.56 -6.29
N LYS A 69 -4.00 5.45 -7.15
CA LYS A 69 -5.23 4.70 -6.89
C LYS A 69 -5.19 3.47 -7.80
N ILE A 70 -5.05 2.30 -7.21
CA ILE A 70 -5.07 1.02 -7.93
C ILE A 70 -6.50 0.48 -7.85
N PHE A 71 -7.04 0.08 -8.99
CA PHE A 71 -8.40 -0.43 -9.13
C PHE A 71 -8.33 -1.91 -9.51
N PHE A 72 -9.08 -2.71 -8.75
CA PHE A 72 -9.28 -4.14 -8.99
C PHE A 72 -10.78 -4.37 -9.16
N CYS A 73 -11.20 -4.73 -10.35
CA CYS A 73 -12.61 -4.91 -10.64
C CYS A 73 -12.92 -6.35 -11.10
N GLU A 74 -14.04 -6.88 -10.61
CA GLU A 74 -14.64 -8.14 -11.07
C GLU A 74 -15.61 -7.81 -12.20
N LYS A 75 -15.55 -8.57 -13.29
CA LYS A 75 -16.41 -8.42 -14.44
C LYS A 75 -17.79 -9.03 -14.21
N ARG A 76 -18.83 -8.45 -14.82
CA ARG A 76 -20.13 -9.14 -14.93
C ARG A 76 -20.04 -10.33 -15.87
N PHE A 77 -20.80 -11.37 -15.58
CA PHE A 77 -20.91 -12.51 -16.48
C PHE A 77 -21.48 -12.14 -17.87
N THR A 78 -22.41 -11.18 -17.93
CA THR A 78 -23.19 -10.86 -19.14
C THR A 78 -22.73 -9.63 -19.91
N SER A 79 -21.81 -8.83 -19.38
CA SER A 79 -21.33 -7.60 -20.04
C SER A 79 -19.85 -7.35 -19.78
N GLN A 80 -19.29 -6.29 -20.37
CA GLN A 80 -17.92 -5.83 -20.09
C GLN A 80 -17.84 -4.88 -18.88
N ASP A 81 -18.97 -4.59 -18.23
CA ASP A 81 -18.99 -3.73 -17.06
C ASP A 81 -18.47 -4.47 -15.83
N ALA A 82 -17.94 -3.68 -14.90
CA ALA A 82 -17.60 -4.17 -13.58
C ALA A 82 -18.87 -4.46 -12.76
N ARG A 83 -18.86 -5.59 -12.07
CA ARG A 83 -19.83 -5.94 -11.02
C ARG A 83 -19.40 -5.32 -9.70
N THR A 84 -18.16 -5.56 -9.32
CA THR A 84 -17.55 -5.03 -8.10
C THR A 84 -16.26 -4.32 -8.46
N CYS A 85 -15.90 -3.27 -7.72
CA CYS A 85 -14.58 -2.68 -7.85
C CYS A 85 -14.02 -2.22 -6.50
N LEU A 86 -12.77 -2.60 -6.25
CA LEU A 86 -11.97 -2.25 -5.09
C LEU A 86 -10.91 -1.23 -5.51
N GLN A 87 -10.93 -0.07 -4.88
CA GLN A 87 -9.93 0.98 -5.05
C GLN A 87 -9.00 1.01 -3.84
N ILE A 88 -7.71 0.76 -4.07
CA ILE A 88 -6.66 0.92 -3.07
C ILE A 88 -5.92 2.23 -3.32
N LYS A 89 -6.01 3.16 -2.36
CA LYS A 89 -5.28 4.43 -2.41
C LYS A 89 -3.95 4.32 -1.66
N ILE A 90 -2.86 4.64 -2.33
CA ILE A 90 -1.48 4.53 -1.83
C ILE A 90 -0.74 5.83 -2.13
N LYS A 91 0.16 6.26 -1.24
CA LYS A 91 1.00 7.44 -1.52
C LYS A 91 2.01 7.14 -2.62
N ASN A 92 2.31 8.13 -3.46
CA ASN A 92 3.28 8.00 -4.55
C ASN A 92 4.66 7.50 -4.05
N GLU A 93 5.11 8.00 -2.90
CA GLU A 93 6.36 7.58 -2.25
C GLU A 93 6.39 6.07 -1.93
N ALA A 94 5.32 5.53 -1.33
CA ALA A 94 5.26 4.12 -0.97
C ALA A 94 5.22 3.20 -2.21
N VAL A 95 4.58 3.64 -3.31
CA VAL A 95 4.63 2.88 -4.57
C VAL A 95 6.01 2.96 -5.21
N ARG A 96 6.70 4.10 -5.10
CA ARG A 96 8.07 4.24 -5.59
C ARG A 96 9.04 3.34 -4.85
N ASP A 97 8.97 3.29 -3.52
CA ASP A 97 9.79 2.41 -2.71
C ASP A 97 9.57 0.95 -3.11
N PHE A 98 8.30 0.55 -3.25
CA PHE A 98 7.91 -0.78 -3.71
C PHE A 98 8.45 -1.12 -5.11
N VAL A 99 8.29 -0.21 -6.09
CA VAL A 99 8.81 -0.40 -7.46
C VAL A 99 10.34 -0.52 -7.46
N ASN A 100 11.04 0.27 -6.66
CA ASN A 100 12.49 0.21 -6.56
C ASN A 100 12.95 -1.14 -6.00
N GLU A 101 12.30 -1.65 -4.96
CA GLU A 101 12.58 -2.97 -4.40
C GLU A 101 12.32 -4.09 -5.42
N LEU A 102 11.23 -4.00 -6.20
CA LEU A 102 10.95 -4.96 -7.27
C LEU A 102 12.04 -4.99 -8.34
N ASN A 103 12.51 -3.83 -8.79
CA ASN A 103 13.56 -3.73 -9.81
C ASN A 103 14.88 -4.34 -9.32
N GLU A 104 15.21 -4.24 -8.03
CA GLU A 104 16.38 -4.90 -7.45
C GLU A 104 16.23 -6.43 -7.39
N THR A 105 15.01 -6.95 -7.50
CA THR A 105 14.72 -8.37 -7.33
C THR A 105 14.62 -9.14 -8.66
N ASP A 106 14.61 -8.48 -9.82
CA ASP A 106 14.58 -9.01 -11.22
C ASP A 106 13.54 -10.12 -11.55
N LYS A 107 12.75 -10.60 -10.59
CA LYS A 107 12.02 -11.86 -10.68
C LYS A 107 10.61 -11.76 -11.26
N ILE A 108 10.00 -10.58 -11.27
CA ILE A 108 8.59 -10.42 -11.66
C ILE A 108 8.45 -9.80 -13.06
N MET A 109 9.52 -9.27 -13.66
CA MET A 109 9.46 -8.58 -14.97
C MET A 109 10.09 -9.37 -16.12
N ALA A 110 10.01 -10.70 -16.07
CA ALA A 110 10.66 -11.58 -17.04
C ALA A 110 10.13 -11.41 -18.47
N ASP A 111 8.87 -10.97 -18.64
CA ASP A 111 8.26 -10.78 -19.96
C ASP A 111 8.16 -9.30 -20.36
N GLN A 112 9.13 -8.84 -21.16
CA GLN A 112 9.20 -7.47 -21.65
C GLN A 112 8.18 -7.15 -22.74
N ASP A 113 7.45 -8.13 -23.28
CA ASP A 113 6.52 -7.91 -24.40
C ASP A 113 5.08 -7.62 -23.97
N LEU A 114 4.78 -7.69 -22.67
CA LEU A 114 3.44 -7.34 -22.17
C LEU A 114 3.16 -5.84 -22.32
N LYS A 115 2.02 -5.50 -22.93
CA LYS A 115 1.57 -4.11 -23.04
C LYS A 115 1.12 -3.58 -21.68
N PRO A 116 1.40 -2.30 -21.34
CA PRO A 116 0.81 -1.64 -20.18
C PRO A 116 -0.72 -1.79 -20.15
N LEU A 117 -1.30 -1.77 -18.95
CA LEU A 117 -2.76 -1.83 -18.79
C LEU A 117 -3.37 -0.50 -19.24
N ASP A 118 -4.25 -0.58 -20.24
CA ASP A 118 -5.16 0.50 -20.55
C ASP A 118 -6.36 0.43 -19.58
N PRO A 119 -6.77 1.56 -18.98
CA PRO A 119 -7.98 1.58 -18.15
C PRO A 119 -9.18 1.09 -18.96
N PRO A 120 -9.94 0.09 -18.45
CA PRO A 120 -11.16 -0.35 -19.10
C PRO A 120 -12.16 0.81 -19.14
N ARG A 121 -12.91 0.91 -20.24
CA ARG A 121 -14.04 1.82 -20.34
C ARG A 121 -15.28 1.08 -19.87
N PHE A 122 -15.76 1.42 -18.68
CA PHE A 122 -17.04 0.95 -18.18
C PHE A 122 -18.14 1.90 -18.63
N GLU A 123 -19.24 1.36 -19.17
CA GLU A 123 -20.39 2.18 -19.55
C GLU A 123 -21.26 2.49 -18.33
N ARG A 124 -21.17 1.65 -17.29
CA ARG A 124 -21.91 1.77 -16.04
C ARG A 124 -20.98 1.66 -14.83
N GLU A 125 -21.32 2.39 -13.75
CA GLU A 125 -20.65 2.22 -12.45
C GLU A 125 -20.85 0.79 -11.87
N PRO A 126 -19.87 0.27 -11.11
CA PRO A 126 -19.99 -1.02 -10.43
C PRO A 126 -21.15 -1.02 -9.41
N ASP A 127 -21.80 -2.17 -9.21
CA ASP A 127 -22.86 -2.29 -8.19
C ASP A 127 -22.30 -2.16 -6.77
N GLN A 128 -21.05 -2.60 -6.59
CA GLN A 128 -20.34 -2.51 -5.33
C GLN A 128 -19.00 -1.82 -5.56
N TYR A 129 -18.75 -0.80 -4.73
CA TYR A 129 -17.54 -0.01 -4.82
C TYR A 129 -16.94 0.16 -3.41
N VAL A 130 -15.70 -0.30 -3.24
CA VAL A 130 -15.00 -0.26 -1.95
C VAL A 130 -13.73 0.59 -2.06
N LYS A 131 -13.51 1.49 -1.11
CA LYS A 131 -12.29 2.33 -1.02
C LYS A 131 -11.50 1.95 0.21
N LEU A 132 -10.24 1.58 0.03
CA LEU A 132 -9.30 1.35 1.12
C LEU A 132 -8.06 2.22 0.96
N VAL A 133 -7.32 2.40 2.05
CA VAL A 133 -6.01 3.04 2.05
C VAL A 133 -4.98 2.01 2.49
N SER A 134 -3.89 1.92 1.76
CA SER A 134 -2.76 1.04 2.07
C SER A 134 -1.46 1.82 1.97
N ASN A 135 -0.44 1.39 2.70
CA ASN A 135 0.91 1.92 2.57
C ASN A 135 1.99 0.83 2.59
N VAL A 136 1.58 -0.44 2.54
CA VAL A 136 2.44 -1.61 2.44
C VAL A 136 1.76 -2.61 1.51
N LEU A 137 2.55 -3.17 0.60
CA LEU A 137 2.10 -4.17 -0.35
C LEU A 137 3.03 -5.37 -0.27
N PHE A 138 2.47 -6.56 -0.27
CA PHE A 138 3.22 -7.80 -0.47
C PHE A 138 2.65 -8.55 -1.66
N VAL A 139 3.53 -9.16 -2.41
CA VAL A 139 3.19 -9.75 -3.68
C VAL A 139 3.81 -11.13 -3.75
N SER A 140 2.99 -12.08 -4.15
CA SER A 140 3.41 -13.44 -4.44
C SER A 140 2.78 -13.86 -5.76
N SER A 141 3.54 -14.58 -6.57
CA SER A 141 3.07 -15.10 -7.85
C SER A 141 3.69 -16.45 -8.14
N ASP A 142 2.92 -17.31 -8.79
CA ASP A 142 3.41 -18.47 -9.52
C ASP A 142 3.23 -18.25 -11.04
N SER A 143 3.31 -19.31 -11.84
CA SER A 143 3.20 -19.23 -13.29
C SER A 143 1.86 -18.68 -13.81
N SER A 144 0.77 -18.81 -13.05
CA SER A 144 -0.59 -18.52 -13.51
C SER A 144 -1.39 -17.65 -12.55
N GLU A 145 -1.12 -17.77 -11.26
CA GLU A 145 -1.83 -17.09 -10.20
C GLU A 145 -0.89 -16.16 -9.44
N ALA A 146 -1.42 -14.99 -9.13
CA ALA A 146 -0.76 -14.01 -8.30
C ALA A 146 -1.71 -13.52 -7.22
N CYS A 147 -1.15 -13.02 -6.13
CA CYS A 147 -1.89 -12.25 -5.16
C CYS A 147 -1.10 -11.03 -4.69
N ILE A 148 -1.86 -9.99 -4.33
CA ILE A 148 -1.36 -8.79 -3.67
C ILE A 148 -2.05 -8.66 -2.33
N ASP A 149 -1.26 -8.68 -1.26
CA ASP A 149 -1.71 -8.35 0.07
C ASP A 149 -1.47 -6.88 0.38
N PHE A 150 -2.51 -6.21 0.84
CA PHE A 150 -2.46 -4.82 1.25
C PHE A 150 -2.53 -4.71 2.76
N TYR A 151 -1.60 -3.93 3.31
CA TYR A 151 -1.52 -3.66 4.74
C TYR A 151 -1.47 -2.16 5.02
N HIS A 152 -1.96 -1.78 6.18
CA HIS A 152 -1.88 -0.41 6.67
C HIS A 152 -1.05 -0.32 7.95
N ILE A 153 -0.02 0.51 7.92
CA ILE A 153 0.71 0.93 9.11
C ILE A 153 0.25 2.34 9.47
N SER A 154 -0.34 2.48 10.66
CA SER A 154 -0.77 3.76 11.21
C SER A 154 0.40 4.76 11.32
N PRO A 155 0.21 6.04 10.97
CA PRO A 155 1.21 7.08 11.21
C PRO A 155 1.64 7.20 12.67
N PHE A 156 0.77 6.85 13.62
CA PHE A 156 1.09 6.82 15.05
C PHE A 156 2.17 5.78 15.35
N ASN A 157 2.07 4.59 14.74
CA ASN A 157 3.06 3.52 14.86
C ASN A 157 4.40 3.95 14.22
N LYS A 158 4.38 4.66 13.09
CA LYS A 158 5.61 5.19 12.45
C LYS A 158 6.34 6.24 13.29
N THR A 159 5.61 7.01 14.10
CA THR A 159 6.23 8.02 14.97
C THR A 159 6.97 7.37 16.14
N ALA A 160 6.44 6.26 16.66
CA ALA A 160 7.10 5.49 17.71
C ALA A 160 8.45 4.90 17.26
N LEU A 161 8.56 4.49 15.98
CA LEU A 161 9.80 3.95 15.40
C LEU A 161 10.98 4.92 15.45
N LYS A 162 10.74 6.24 15.30
CA LYS A 162 11.83 7.23 15.31
C LYS A 162 12.58 7.29 16.65
N ASN A 163 11.94 6.85 17.73
CA ASN A 163 12.48 6.95 19.08
C ASN A 163 13.10 5.63 19.59
N ASN A 164 12.86 4.49 18.93
CA ASN A 164 13.31 3.16 19.37
C ASN A 164 13.78 2.31 18.18
N ARG A 165 15.02 1.79 18.24
CA ARG A 165 15.64 1.03 17.12
C ARG A 165 15.07 -0.38 16.89
N ASN A 166 14.55 -1.01 17.94
CA ASN A 166 13.85 -2.30 17.88
C ASN A 166 12.44 -2.09 18.44
N PHE A 167 11.42 -2.22 17.61
CA PHE A 167 10.04 -1.99 18.01
C PHE A 167 9.09 -2.87 17.20
N ASN A 168 8.03 -3.32 17.86
CA ASN A 168 6.96 -4.06 17.21
C ASN A 168 6.05 -3.09 16.48
N LEU A 169 6.06 -3.16 15.16
CA LEU A 169 5.21 -2.34 14.34
C LEU A 169 3.80 -2.92 14.32
N GLY A 170 2.81 -2.09 14.66
CA GLY A 170 1.42 -2.45 14.46
C GLY A 170 1.04 -2.37 12.98
N VAL A 171 0.69 -3.52 12.40
CA VAL A 171 0.31 -3.69 10.99
C VAL A 171 -1.13 -4.19 10.91
N GLU A 172 -1.97 -3.48 10.14
CA GLU A 172 -3.36 -3.86 9.91
C GLU A 172 -3.50 -4.55 8.54
N PRO A 173 -3.90 -5.83 8.48
CA PRO A 173 -4.16 -6.51 7.22
C PRO A 173 -5.49 -6.04 6.63
N MET A 174 -5.44 -5.43 5.45
CA MET A 174 -6.61 -4.78 4.85
C MET A 174 -7.39 -5.71 3.93
N VAL A 175 -6.69 -6.26 2.93
CA VAL A 175 -7.30 -7.07 1.88
C VAL A 175 -6.24 -7.82 1.07
N ARG A 176 -6.56 -9.03 0.62
CA ARG A 176 -5.85 -9.78 -0.41
C ARG A 176 -6.61 -9.66 -1.73
N VAL A 177 -5.91 -9.39 -2.82
CA VAL A 177 -6.47 -9.46 -4.16
C VAL A 177 -5.77 -10.56 -4.93
N ASP A 178 -6.54 -11.57 -5.34
CA ASP A 178 -6.09 -12.67 -6.18
C ASP A 178 -6.35 -12.27 -7.67
N LEU A 179 -5.38 -12.48 -8.56
CA LEU A 179 -5.40 -12.09 -9.97
C LEU A 179 -4.50 -13.00 -10.82
N GLU A 180 -4.63 -12.95 -12.14
CA GLU A 180 -3.70 -13.66 -13.01
C GLU A 180 -2.29 -13.02 -12.97
N THR A 181 -1.25 -13.84 -13.00
CA THR A 181 0.15 -13.36 -13.00
C THR A 181 0.41 -12.36 -14.12
N LYS A 182 -0.15 -12.59 -15.32
CA LYS A 182 -0.01 -11.66 -16.45
C LYS A 182 -0.54 -10.25 -16.14
N ASP A 183 -1.59 -10.13 -15.34
CA ASP A 183 -2.21 -8.84 -15.03
C ASP A 183 -1.44 -8.12 -13.91
N LEU A 184 -0.85 -8.89 -12.99
CA LEU A 184 0.13 -8.37 -12.03
C LEU A 184 1.34 -7.76 -12.74
N GLU A 185 1.92 -8.49 -13.69
CA GLU A 185 3.11 -8.04 -14.44
C GLU A 185 2.83 -6.76 -15.23
N ARG A 186 1.68 -6.70 -15.91
CA ARG A 186 1.26 -5.49 -16.64
C ARG A 186 1.01 -4.31 -15.70
N LEU A 187 0.41 -4.54 -14.52
CA LEU A 187 0.24 -3.50 -13.51
C LEU A 187 1.59 -2.92 -13.12
N PHE A 188 2.55 -3.77 -12.78
CA PHE A 188 3.87 -3.33 -12.34
C PHE A 188 4.64 -2.60 -13.43
N LYS A 189 4.62 -3.12 -14.65
CA LYS A 189 5.20 -2.42 -15.79
C LYS A 189 4.61 -1.02 -15.97
N SER A 190 3.30 -0.90 -15.80
CA SER A 190 2.60 0.37 -15.92
C SER A 190 2.95 1.33 -14.76
N LEU A 191 3.09 0.81 -13.53
CA LEU A 191 3.53 1.57 -12.36
C LEU A 191 4.99 2.05 -12.49
N CYS A 192 5.92 1.17 -12.89
CA CYS A 192 7.32 1.53 -13.15
C CYS A 192 7.43 2.68 -14.16
N ASN A 193 6.68 2.60 -15.25
CA ASN A 193 6.63 3.64 -16.28
C ASN A 193 6.01 4.96 -15.79
N SER A 194 5.17 4.93 -14.76
CA SER A 194 4.55 6.13 -14.19
C SER A 194 5.40 6.78 -13.10
N VAL A 195 6.15 6.00 -12.32
CA VAL A 195 6.94 6.51 -11.20
C VAL A 195 8.27 7.11 -11.67
N ASN A 196 8.78 6.65 -12.82
CA ASN A 196 10.02 7.12 -13.44
C ASN A 196 9.86 8.34 -14.36
N LYS A 197 8.65 8.89 -14.49
CA LYS A 197 8.37 10.15 -15.19
C LYS A 197 8.38 11.32 -14.23
#